data_AF-A0A2Z5E8T5-F1
#
_entry.id   AF-A0A2Z5E8T5-F1
#
_cell.length_a   1.000
_cell.length_b   1.000
_cell.length_c   1.000
_cell.angle_alpha   90.00
_cell.angle_beta   90.00
_cell.angle_gamma   90.00
#
_symmetry.space_group_name_H-M   'P 1'
#
loop_
_entity.id
_entity.type
_entity.pdbx_description
1 polymer ?
#
loop_
_entity_poly.entity_id
_entity_poly.type
_entity_poly.pdbx_seq_one_letter_code
_entity_poly.pdbx_strand_id
1 'polypeptide(L)'
;MRTKEITRHGAATVPIIDRRSMLREDVKMMHSAITRAAAATRRQINPSTLVTSVARRWRSARDLGLPAQARLYALLSPRNWEMMTPAFDSLMALCESALSRPFATGTGRNLTRDETMLIGLLDGSVPQGDCIDCPAGTARAFDSAIRSTRIMMVLVMSGPVGTQP
;
A
#
# COMPACT_ATOMS: atom_id res chain seq x y z
N MET A 1 -80.41 29.09 36.90
CA MET A 1 -79.73 30.34 37.28
C MET A 1 -78.22 30.06 37.34
N ARG A 2 -77.47 30.64 36.39
CA ARG A 2 -76.00 30.85 36.34
C ARG A 2 -74.98 29.75 36.75
N THR A 3 -74.27 29.31 35.70
CA THR A 3 -72.78 29.29 35.55
C THR A 3 -71.95 28.28 36.37
N LYS A 4 -71.23 27.39 35.66
CA LYS A 4 -69.75 27.37 35.52
C LYS A 4 -69.30 25.99 34.98
N GLU A 5 -69.08 25.90 33.66
CA GLU A 5 -68.25 24.84 33.08
C GLU A 5 -66.79 25.21 33.33
N ILE A 6 -66.09 24.34 34.06
CA ILE A 6 -64.69 24.49 34.45
C ILE A 6 -63.83 23.82 33.38
N THR A 7 -62.97 24.64 32.80
CA THR A 7 -61.85 24.36 31.91
C THR A 7 -61.08 23.10 32.31
N ARG A 8 -61.04 22.09 31.43
CA ARG A 8 -60.07 20.99 31.48
C ARG A 8 -58.71 21.49 30.97
N HIS A 9 -57.78 21.77 31.89
CA HIS A 9 -56.35 21.80 31.59
C HIS A 9 -55.71 20.52 32.10
N GLY A 10 -55.55 19.54 31.20
CA GLY A 10 -54.82 18.30 31.43
C GLY A 10 -53.53 18.32 30.61
N ALA A 11 -52.42 18.41 31.33
CA ALA A 11 -51.03 18.47 30.89
C ALA A 11 -50.68 17.66 29.62
N ALA A 12 -50.28 18.38 28.55
CA ALA A 12 -49.45 17.80 27.51
C ALA A 12 -48.04 17.59 28.10
N THR A 13 -47.69 16.34 28.35
CA THR A 13 -46.30 15.95 28.61
C THR A 13 -45.52 16.16 27.33
N VAL A 14 -44.82 17.28 27.23
CA VAL A 14 -43.82 17.52 26.18
C VAL A 14 -42.67 16.54 26.45
N PRO A 15 -42.30 15.66 25.50
CA PRO A 15 -41.09 14.87 25.68
C PRO A 15 -39.93 15.85 25.73
N ILE A 16 -39.21 15.88 26.85
CA ILE A 16 -37.90 16.51 26.95
C ILE A 16 -37.01 15.67 26.03
N ILE A 17 -36.94 16.05 24.75
CA ILE A 17 -35.96 15.53 23.81
C ILE A 17 -34.61 15.99 24.36
N ASP A 18 -33.89 15.03 24.95
CA ASP A 18 -32.53 15.23 25.43
C ASP A 18 -31.63 15.60 24.25
N ARG A 19 -31.49 16.91 23.99
CA ARG A 19 -30.55 17.47 22.99
C ARG A 19 -29.12 16.99 23.22
N ARG A 20 -28.78 16.52 24.41
CA ARG A 20 -27.46 15.99 24.77
C ARG A 20 -27.24 14.56 24.26
N SER A 21 -28.31 13.80 23.98
CA SER A 21 -28.24 12.47 23.37
C SER A 21 -28.05 12.54 21.86
N MET A 22 -28.81 13.40 21.14
CA MET A 22 -28.65 13.57 19.69
C MET A 22 -27.25 14.08 19.31
N LEU A 23 -26.70 15.06 20.04
CA LEU A 23 -25.36 15.58 19.76
C LEU A 23 -24.24 14.55 20.01
N ARG A 24 -24.44 13.56 20.89
CA ARG A 24 -23.46 12.48 21.11
C ARG A 24 -23.51 11.43 20.01
N GLU A 25 -24.69 11.15 19.46
CA GLU A 25 -24.87 10.19 18.36
C GLU A 25 -24.41 10.78 17.02
N ASP A 26 -24.65 12.06 16.76
CA ASP A 26 -24.14 12.76 15.57
C ASP A 26 -22.61 12.83 15.56
N VAL A 27 -21.97 13.09 16.69
CA VAL A 27 -20.50 13.03 16.81
C VAL A 27 -19.99 11.60 16.58
N LYS A 28 -20.70 10.59 17.09
CA LYS A 28 -20.32 9.17 16.91
C LYS A 28 -20.54 8.68 15.46
N MET A 29 -21.58 9.17 14.78
CA MET A 29 -21.83 8.90 13.36
C MET A 29 -20.86 9.66 12.44
N MET A 30 -20.52 10.90 12.75
CA MET A 30 -19.58 11.69 11.95
C MET A 30 -18.15 11.15 12.05
N HIS A 31 -17.68 10.73 13.23
CA HIS A 31 -16.38 10.06 13.37
C HIS A 31 -16.36 8.69 12.67
N SER A 32 -17.44 7.91 12.75
CA SER A 32 -17.52 6.61 12.05
C SER A 32 -17.56 6.75 10.53
N ALA A 33 -18.19 7.80 10.00
CA ALA A 33 -18.19 8.12 8.57
C ALA A 33 -16.81 8.61 8.11
N ILE A 34 -16.12 9.43 8.91
CA ILE A 34 -14.77 9.91 8.61
C ILE A 34 -13.74 8.76 8.63
N THR A 35 -13.83 7.82 9.60
CA THR A 35 -12.96 6.63 9.60
C THR A 35 -13.23 5.70 8.41
N ARG A 36 -14.48 5.61 7.94
CA ARG A 36 -14.88 4.79 6.78
C ARG A 36 -14.53 5.44 5.44
N ALA A 37 -14.64 6.76 5.33
CA ALA A 37 -14.22 7.54 4.17
C ALA A 37 -12.68 7.59 4.04
N ALA A 38 -11.95 7.70 5.15
CA ALA A 38 -10.49 7.59 5.16
C ALA A 38 -10.00 6.18 4.78
N ALA A 39 -10.74 5.13 5.16
CA ALA A 39 -10.48 3.77 4.71
C ALA A 39 -10.80 3.56 3.21
N ALA A 40 -11.80 4.26 2.66
CA ALA A 40 -12.22 4.15 1.27
C ALA A 40 -11.23 4.78 0.26
N THR A 41 -10.39 5.73 0.68
CA THR A 41 -9.35 6.36 -0.17
C THR A 41 -7.98 5.69 -0.04
N ARG A 42 -7.89 4.53 0.63
CA ARG A 42 -6.69 3.70 0.55
C ARG A 42 -6.66 3.09 -0.85
N ARG A 43 -6.14 3.84 -1.83
CA ARG A 43 -5.88 3.39 -3.21
C ARG A 43 -5.21 2.02 -3.08
N GLN A 44 -5.95 0.94 -3.36
CA GLN A 44 -5.44 -0.40 -3.24
C GLN A 44 -4.25 -0.50 -4.20
N ILE A 45 -3.04 -0.53 -3.63
CA ILE A 45 -1.85 -0.69 -4.44
C ILE A 45 -1.74 -2.17 -4.75
N ASN A 46 -1.93 -2.50 -6.02
CA ASN A 46 -1.64 -3.83 -6.51
C ASN A 46 -0.11 -4.04 -6.43
N PRO A 47 0.40 -4.99 -5.63
CA PRO A 47 1.83 -5.24 -5.48
C PRO A 47 2.55 -5.43 -6.82
N SER A 48 1.91 -6.10 -7.79
CA SER A 48 2.48 -6.30 -9.13
C SER A 48 2.69 -4.98 -9.88
N THR A 49 1.82 -3.98 -9.67
CA THR A 49 1.99 -2.64 -10.28
C THR A 49 3.13 -1.86 -9.65
N LEU A 50 3.39 -2.04 -8.35
CA LEU A 50 4.55 -1.47 -7.69
C LEU A 50 5.84 -2.11 -8.22
N VAL A 51 5.91 -3.43 -8.23
CA VAL A 51 7.09 -4.20 -8.67
C VAL A 51 7.48 -3.83 -10.11
N THR A 52 6.50 -3.80 -11.02
CA THR A 52 6.75 -3.40 -12.43
C THR A 52 7.18 -1.95 -12.57
N SER A 53 6.58 -1.03 -11.80
CA SER A 53 6.98 0.38 -11.81
C SER A 53 8.42 0.57 -11.33
N VAL A 54 8.81 -0.15 -10.27
CA VAL A 54 10.18 -0.16 -9.73
C VAL A 54 11.15 -0.73 -10.76
N ALA A 55 10.88 -1.94 -11.28
CA ALA A 55 11.77 -2.60 -12.23
C ALA A 55 12.01 -1.75 -13.49
N ARG A 56 10.94 -1.16 -14.05
CA ARG A 56 11.02 -0.26 -15.21
C ARG A 56 11.78 1.01 -14.90
N ARG A 57 11.52 1.64 -13.75
CA ARG A 57 12.22 2.86 -13.35
C ARG A 57 13.71 2.61 -13.16
N TRP A 58 14.05 1.48 -12.54
CA TRP A 58 15.42 1.06 -12.30
C TRP A 58 16.16 0.75 -13.59
N ARG A 59 15.56 -0.03 -14.50
CA ARG A 59 16.16 -0.39 -15.79
C ARG A 59 16.37 0.83 -16.65
N SER A 60 15.36 1.70 -16.77
CA SER A 60 15.47 2.97 -17.49
C SER A 60 16.56 3.87 -16.91
N ALA A 61 16.73 3.91 -15.59
CA ALA A 61 17.83 4.67 -14.98
C ALA A 61 19.19 4.09 -15.39
N ARG A 62 19.36 2.76 -15.36
CA ARG A 62 20.59 2.11 -15.80
C ARG A 62 20.88 2.30 -17.29
N ASP A 63 19.88 2.18 -18.15
CA ASP A 63 20.01 2.39 -19.59
C ASP A 63 20.48 3.82 -19.93
N LEU A 64 20.05 4.80 -19.14
CA LEU A 64 20.40 6.20 -19.32
C LEU A 64 21.65 6.63 -18.52
N GLY A 65 22.32 5.71 -17.82
CA GLY A 65 23.48 6.04 -16.97
C GLY A 65 23.15 6.91 -15.77
N LEU A 66 21.90 6.89 -15.30
CA LEU A 66 21.40 7.71 -14.20
C LEU A 66 21.48 6.94 -12.87
N PRO A 67 21.58 7.64 -11.72
CA PRO A 67 21.61 7.01 -10.41
C PRO A 67 20.27 6.33 -10.08
N ALA A 68 20.25 5.00 -10.14
CA ALA A 68 19.03 4.19 -9.99
C ALA A 68 18.35 4.41 -8.63
N GLN A 69 19.11 4.44 -7.53
CA GLN A 69 18.58 4.69 -6.19
C GLN A 69 17.84 6.03 -6.08
N ALA A 70 18.36 7.11 -6.67
CA ALA A 70 17.68 8.41 -6.65
C ALA A 70 16.35 8.38 -7.42
N ARG A 71 16.27 7.60 -8.50
CA ARG A 71 15.04 7.43 -9.29
C ARG A 71 14.02 6.55 -8.58
N LEU A 72 14.49 5.53 -7.87
CA LEU A 72 13.65 4.70 -7.01
C LEU A 72 13.12 5.50 -5.81
N TYR A 73 13.97 6.30 -5.17
CA TYR A 73 13.57 7.21 -4.10
C TYR A 73 12.43 8.13 -4.56
N ALA A 74 12.60 8.80 -5.71
CA ALA A 74 11.56 9.68 -6.26
C ALA A 74 10.25 8.96 -6.62
N LEU A 75 10.31 7.66 -6.96
CA LEU A 75 9.14 6.84 -7.23
C LEU A 75 8.39 6.45 -5.95
N LEU A 76 9.13 6.21 -4.86
CA LEU A 76 8.62 5.62 -3.62
C LEU A 76 8.24 6.68 -2.56
N SER A 77 8.94 7.82 -2.53
CA SER A 77 8.74 8.88 -1.54
C SER A 77 7.33 9.48 -1.50
N PRO A 78 6.56 9.60 -2.60
CA PRO A 78 5.19 10.12 -2.51
C PRO A 78 4.23 9.24 -1.70
N ARG A 79 4.66 8.03 -1.31
CA ARG A 79 3.92 7.08 -0.49
C ARG A 79 4.57 6.86 0.88
N ASN A 80 5.64 7.60 1.21
CA ASN A 80 6.50 7.36 2.38
C ASN A 80 7.14 5.96 2.37
N TRP A 81 7.49 5.46 1.18
CA TRP A 81 8.04 4.11 0.96
C TRP A 81 9.54 4.14 0.60
N GLU A 82 10.18 5.29 0.73
CA GLU A 82 11.57 5.52 0.36
C GLU A 82 12.56 4.58 1.06
N MET A 83 12.20 4.06 2.25
CA MET A 83 13.01 3.07 2.96
C MET A 83 13.19 1.75 2.17
N MET A 84 12.32 1.49 1.18
CA MET A 84 12.42 0.35 0.27
C MET A 84 13.41 0.53 -0.87
N THR A 85 13.89 1.76 -1.10
CA THR A 85 14.84 2.09 -2.16
C THR A 85 16.06 1.16 -2.20
N PRO A 86 16.83 1.00 -1.10
CA PRO A 86 18.01 0.13 -1.11
C PRO A 86 17.66 -1.36 -1.29
N ALA A 87 16.51 -1.81 -0.79
CA ALA A 87 16.07 -3.19 -0.95
C ALA A 87 15.78 -3.51 -2.42
N PHE A 88 15.02 -2.65 -3.10
CA PHE A 88 14.73 -2.81 -4.52
C PHE A 88 15.96 -2.65 -5.41
N ASP A 89 16.84 -1.69 -5.12
CA ASP A 89 18.08 -1.53 -5.89
C ASP A 89 18.98 -2.78 -5.81
N SER A 90 19.15 -3.32 -4.60
CA SER A 90 19.92 -4.56 -4.36
C SER A 90 19.27 -5.77 -5.05
N LEU A 91 17.94 -5.91 -4.92
CA LEU A 91 17.19 -6.99 -5.56
C LEU A 91 17.35 -6.97 -7.08
N MET A 92 17.22 -5.80 -7.70
CA MET A 92 17.37 -5.68 -9.16
C MET A 92 18.80 -5.97 -9.62
N ALA A 93 19.81 -5.50 -8.90
CA ALA A 93 21.21 -5.80 -9.21
C ALA A 93 21.53 -7.30 -9.09
N LEU A 94 21.02 -7.95 -8.04
CA LEU A 94 21.16 -9.40 -7.86
C LEU A 94 20.35 -10.20 -8.89
N CYS A 95 19.20 -9.68 -9.33
CA CYS A 95 18.41 -10.30 -10.40
C CYS A 95 19.20 -10.32 -11.72
N GLU A 96 19.81 -9.20 -12.13
CA GLU A 96 20.67 -9.18 -13.32
C GLU A 96 21.90 -10.08 -13.17
N SER A 97 22.49 -10.11 -11.97
CA SER A 97 23.62 -11.01 -11.69
C SER A 97 23.22 -12.48 -11.78
N ALA A 98 22.03 -12.85 -11.29
CA ALA A 98 21.53 -14.22 -11.35
C ALA A 98 21.17 -14.59 -12.80
N LEU A 99 20.53 -13.69 -13.56
CA LEU A 99 20.18 -13.90 -14.97
C LEU A 99 21.39 -13.91 -15.91
N SER A 100 22.54 -13.39 -15.48
CA SER A 100 23.73 -13.17 -16.32
C SER A 100 23.45 -12.32 -17.58
N ARG A 101 22.41 -11.48 -17.51
CA ARG A 101 22.01 -10.56 -18.58
C ARG A 101 21.20 -9.39 -18.00
N PRO A 102 21.06 -8.28 -18.74
CA PRO A 102 20.15 -7.20 -18.35
C PRO A 102 18.72 -7.70 -18.15
N PHE A 103 18.04 -7.12 -17.15
CA PHE A 103 16.63 -7.39 -16.86
C PHE A 103 15.75 -6.79 -17.96
N ALA A 104 14.92 -7.60 -18.60
CA ALA A 104 14.04 -7.16 -19.67
C ALA A 104 12.75 -6.54 -19.11
N THR A 105 12.42 -5.32 -19.52
CA THR A 105 11.19 -4.63 -19.10
C THR A 105 10.21 -4.45 -20.23
N GLY A 106 8.92 -4.56 -19.92
CA GLY A 106 7.84 -4.36 -20.90
C GLY A 106 7.43 -2.90 -21.02
N THR A 107 6.43 -2.65 -21.86
CA THR A 107 5.84 -1.33 -22.08
C THR A 107 4.35 -1.32 -21.73
N GLY A 108 3.88 -0.25 -21.09
CA GLY A 108 2.47 -0.10 -20.74
C GLY A 108 1.94 -1.26 -19.89
N ARG A 109 0.95 -2.00 -20.41
CA ARG A 109 0.35 -3.15 -19.71
C ARG A 109 1.00 -4.50 -20.05
N ASN A 110 1.88 -4.53 -21.05
CA ASN A 110 2.54 -5.77 -21.48
C ASN A 110 3.67 -6.10 -20.50
N LEU A 111 3.64 -7.31 -19.94
CA LEU A 111 4.67 -7.83 -19.03
C LEU A 111 5.66 -8.70 -19.80
N THR A 112 6.94 -8.57 -19.47
CA THR A 112 7.97 -9.53 -19.93
C THR A 112 7.96 -10.79 -19.06
N ARG A 113 8.69 -11.82 -19.52
CA ARG A 113 8.99 -13.01 -18.70
C ARG A 113 9.68 -12.61 -17.39
N ASP A 114 10.64 -11.69 -17.45
CA ASP A 114 11.40 -11.24 -16.27
C ASP A 114 10.52 -10.49 -15.28
N GLU A 115 9.62 -9.62 -15.76
CA GLU A 115 8.65 -8.92 -14.91
C GLU A 115 7.69 -9.90 -14.24
N THR A 116 7.20 -10.89 -15.00
CA THR A 116 6.30 -11.94 -14.47
C THR A 116 7.01 -12.80 -13.43
N MET A 117 8.27 -13.18 -13.70
CA MET A 117 9.12 -13.93 -12.76
C MET A 117 9.34 -13.13 -11.47
N LEU A 118 9.73 -11.85 -11.58
CA LEU A 118 9.98 -11.01 -10.41
C LEU A 118 8.73 -10.81 -9.55
N ILE A 119 7.56 -10.62 -10.18
CA ILE A 119 6.28 -10.58 -9.47
C ILE A 119 6.06 -11.91 -8.72
N GLY A 120 6.22 -13.03 -9.42
CA GLY A 120 5.99 -14.37 -8.85
C GLY A 120 6.91 -14.71 -7.68
N LEU A 121 8.17 -14.25 -7.73
CA LEU A 121 9.13 -14.41 -6.64
C LEU A 121 8.75 -13.57 -5.40
N LEU A 122 8.20 -12.36 -5.61
CA LEU A 122 7.83 -11.44 -4.54
C LEU A 122 6.46 -11.75 -3.92
N ASP A 123 5.48 -12.17 -4.72
CA ASP A 123 4.19 -12.64 -4.19
C ASP A 123 4.28 -14.07 -3.61
N GLY A 124 5.30 -14.83 -4.01
CA GLY A 124 5.57 -16.19 -3.54
C GLY A 124 4.84 -17.28 -4.34
N SER A 125 4.23 -16.95 -5.47
CA SER A 125 3.61 -17.91 -6.39
C SER A 125 4.63 -18.74 -7.17
N VAL A 126 5.88 -18.28 -7.27
CA VAL A 126 6.95 -19.02 -7.95
C VAL A 126 8.09 -19.35 -6.97
N PRO A 127 8.50 -20.63 -6.87
CA PRO A 127 9.66 -21.03 -6.06
C PRO A 127 10.96 -20.43 -6.60
N GLN A 128 11.85 -20.04 -5.69
CA GLN A 128 13.14 -19.41 -6.02
C GLN A 128 14.04 -20.33 -6.86
N GLY A 129 14.08 -21.63 -6.53
CA GLY A 129 14.96 -22.62 -7.18
C GLY A 129 14.57 -23.00 -8.61
N ASP A 130 13.35 -22.71 -9.03
CA ASP A 130 12.84 -23.10 -10.35
C ASP A 130 13.04 -22.01 -11.43
N CYS A 131 13.48 -20.81 -11.02
CA CYS A 131 13.47 -19.64 -11.89
C CYS A 131 14.80 -19.39 -12.61
N ILE A 132 15.93 -19.63 -11.93
CA ILE A 132 17.25 -19.19 -12.38
C ILE A 132 18.31 -20.22 -12.00
N ASP A 133 19.02 -20.72 -13.00
CA ASP A 133 20.25 -21.49 -12.79
C ASP A 133 21.41 -20.50 -12.59
N CYS A 134 21.91 -20.37 -11.36
CA CYS A 134 22.98 -19.43 -11.03
C CYS A 134 23.94 -19.99 -9.96
N PRO A 135 25.17 -19.46 -9.85
CA PRO A 135 26.13 -19.92 -8.85
C PRO A 135 25.57 -19.84 -7.42
N ALA A 136 25.88 -20.82 -6.58
CA ALA A 136 25.31 -20.95 -5.23
C ALA A 136 25.45 -19.70 -4.35
N GLY A 137 26.53 -18.93 -4.52
CA GLY A 137 26.71 -17.65 -3.82
C GLY A 137 25.69 -16.58 -4.23
N THR A 138 25.47 -16.42 -5.54
CA THR A 138 24.49 -15.49 -6.11
C THR A 138 23.08 -15.91 -5.77
N ALA A 139 22.77 -17.22 -5.82
CA ALA A 139 21.48 -17.76 -5.42
C ALA A 139 21.11 -17.37 -3.98
N ARG A 140 22.00 -17.63 -3.02
CA ARG A 140 21.77 -17.29 -1.60
C ARG A 140 21.57 -15.79 -1.36
N ALA A 141 22.37 -14.96 -2.03
CA ALA A 141 22.24 -13.50 -1.92
C ALA A 141 20.91 -13.02 -2.51
N PHE A 142 20.51 -13.57 -3.66
CA PHE A 142 19.25 -13.25 -4.31
C PHE A 142 18.05 -13.71 -3.47
N ASP A 143 18.10 -14.91 -2.90
CA ASP A 143 17.06 -15.41 -1.99
C ASP A 143 16.87 -14.51 -0.77
N SER A 144 17.98 -14.07 -0.19
CA SER A 144 17.98 -13.11 0.94
C SER A 144 17.37 -11.77 0.53
N ALA A 145 17.71 -11.26 -0.65
CA ALA A 145 17.15 -10.01 -1.18
C ALA A 145 15.65 -10.13 -1.44
N ILE A 146 15.18 -11.24 -2.00
CA ILE A 146 13.75 -11.52 -2.19
C ILE A 146 13.04 -11.54 -0.82
N ARG A 147 13.52 -12.35 0.13
CA ARG A 147 12.87 -12.49 1.44
C ARG A 147 12.80 -11.16 2.19
N SER A 148 13.90 -10.42 2.24
CA SER A 148 13.93 -9.11 2.90
C SER A 148 13.02 -8.09 2.22
N THR A 149 13.01 -8.04 0.88
CA THR A 149 12.11 -7.14 0.14
C THR A 149 10.64 -7.48 0.40
N ARG A 150 10.29 -8.78 0.44
CA ARG A 150 8.92 -9.23 0.78
C ARG A 150 8.50 -8.78 2.18
N ILE A 151 9.37 -8.98 3.17
CA ILE A 151 9.12 -8.51 4.54
C ILE A 151 8.88 -7.00 4.55
N MET A 152 9.75 -6.24 3.87
CA MET A 152 9.63 -4.79 3.81
C MET A 152 8.34 -4.33 3.09
N MET A 153 7.95 -5.00 2.00
CA MET A 153 6.67 -4.78 1.33
C MET A 153 5.50 -5.01 2.29
N VAL A 154 5.49 -6.12 3.02
CA VAL A 154 4.43 -6.41 4.00
C VAL A 154 4.37 -5.33 5.08
N LEU A 155 5.51 -4.95 5.67
CA LEU A 155 5.56 -3.92 6.72
C LEU A 155 5.05 -2.57 6.24
N VAL A 156 5.51 -2.13 5.08
CA VAL A 156 5.21 -0.81 4.51
C VAL A 156 3.80 -0.73 3.94
N MET A 157 3.27 -1.83 3.40
CA MET A 157 1.95 -1.87 2.76
C MET A 157 0.81 -2.27 3.73
N SER A 158 1.12 -2.88 4.89
CA SER A 158 0.11 -3.35 5.86
C SER A 158 -0.18 -2.37 7.00
N GLY A 159 0.62 -1.31 7.18
CA GLY A 159 0.46 -0.39 8.31
C GLY A 159 -0.42 0.84 8.05
N PRO A 160 -1.20 1.34 9.03
CA PRO A 160 -1.54 2.76 9.09
C PRO A 160 -0.25 3.51 9.47
N VAL A 161 0.18 4.47 8.66
CA VAL A 161 1.29 5.37 9.04
C VAL A 161 0.89 6.09 10.33
N GLY A 162 1.43 5.61 11.45
CA GLY A 162 1.18 6.17 12.77
C GLY A 162 1.85 7.53 12.88
N THR A 163 1.00 8.53 13.11
CA THR A 163 1.27 9.81 13.79
C THR A 163 2.42 10.67 13.26
N GLN A 164 2.04 11.67 12.45
CA GLN A 164 2.85 12.87 12.24
C GLN A 164 3.09 13.61 13.57
N PRO A 165 4.26 14.23 13.78
CA PRO A 165 4.49 15.18 14.86
C PRO A 165 3.69 16.48 14.67
#